data_AF-A0A4R4RAT4-F1
#
_entry.id   AF-A0A4R4RAT4-F1
#
_cell.length_a   1.000
_cell.length_b   1.000
_cell.length_c   1.000
_cell.angle_alpha   90.00
_cell.angle_beta   90.00
_cell.angle_gamma   90.00
#
_symmetry.space_group_name_H-M   'P 1'
#
loop_
_entity.id
_entity.type
_entity.pdbx_description
1 polymer ?
#
loop_
_entity_poly.entity_id
_entity_poly.type
_entity_poly.pdbx_seq_one_letter_code
_entity_poly.pdbx_strand_id
1 'polypeptide(L)' 'MFGRPPIEERIAARQRERGPLKPGRVFPHAPAKMLFFVSLGVVVLTHLVALSLYFFDTGP' A
#
# COMPACT_ATOMS: atom_id res chain seq x y z
N MET A 1 7.56 -6.35 29.01
CA MET A 1 7.02 -7.72 28.78
C MET A 1 6.45 -8.31 30.06
N PHE A 2 6.79 -7.77 31.24
CA PHE A 2 6.16 -8.13 32.52
C PHE A 2 5.06 -7.14 32.88
N GLY A 3 3.88 -7.64 33.29
CA GLY A 3 2.71 -6.85 33.72
C GLY A 3 1.69 -6.49 32.62
N ARG A 4 1.87 -6.98 31.40
CA ARG A 4 0.86 -6.81 30.32
C ARG A 4 0.04 -8.10 30.23
N PRO A 5 -1.30 -8.02 30.13
CA PRO A 5 -2.12 -9.20 29.90
C PRO A 5 -1.69 -9.93 28.61
N PRO A 6 -1.89 -11.26 28.53
CA PRO A 6 -1.56 -12.08 27.38
C PRO A 6 -2.11 -11.51 26.07
N ILE A 7 -1.47 -11.88 24.96
CA ILE A 7 -1.79 -11.34 23.63
C ILE A 7 -3.25 -11.63 23.26
N GLU A 8 -3.78 -12.80 23.64
CA GLU A 8 -5.16 -13.20 23.38
C GLU A 8 -6.16 -12.29 24.11
N GLU A 9 -5.95 -12.02 25.40
CA GLU A 9 -6.79 -11.11 26.18
C GLU A 9 -6.80 -9.70 25.58
N ARG A 10 -5.66 -9.23 25.10
CA ARG A 10 -5.54 -7.92 24.44
C ARG A 10 -6.22 -7.90 23.08
N ILE A 11 -6.21 -9.01 22.34
CA ILE A 11 -6.98 -9.13 21.09
C ILE A 11 -8.46 -9.14 21.41
N ALA A 12 -8.90 -9.91 22.39
CA ALA A 12 -10.30 -10.00 22.82
C ALA A 12 -10.84 -8.63 23.29
N ALA A 13 -10.05 -7.87 24.06
CA ALA A 13 -10.41 -6.50 24.45
C ALA A 13 -10.63 -5.59 23.24
N ARG A 14 -9.69 -5.60 22.27
CA ARG A 14 -9.81 -4.81 21.03
C ARG A 14 -10.97 -5.25 20.14
N GLN A 15 -11.31 -6.53 20.11
CA GLN A 15 -12.47 -7.04 19.36
C GLN A 15 -13.78 -6.66 20.06
N ARG A 16 -13.83 -6.64 21.40
CA ARG A 16 -14.99 -6.12 22.15
C ARG A 16 -15.22 -4.63 21.91
N GLU A 17 -14.16 -3.84 21.81
CA GLU A 17 -14.24 -2.40 21.50
C GLU A 17 -14.63 -2.14 20.04
N ARG A 18 -14.30 -3.06 19.12
CA ARG A 18 -14.73 -3.00 17.72
C ARG A 18 -16.21 -3.37 17.65
N GLY A 19 -17.06 -2.34 17.53
CA GLY A 19 -18.47 -2.53 17.19
C GLY A 19 -18.67 -3.32 15.88
N PRO A 20 -19.92 -3.73 15.58
CA PRO A 20 -20.24 -4.53 14.41
C PRO A 20 -19.74 -3.89 13.12
N LEU A 21 -19.33 -4.74 12.16
CA LEU A 21 -18.93 -4.31 10.83
C LEU A 21 -20.09 -3.54 10.20
N LYS A 22 -19.86 -2.25 9.90
CA LYS A 22 -20.87 -1.42 9.25
C LYS A 22 -20.97 -1.87 7.78
N PRO A 23 -22.15 -2.26 7.28
CA PRO A 23 -22.31 -2.61 5.88
C PRO A 23 -21.88 -1.43 4.99
N GLY A 24 -21.12 -1.72 3.93
CA GLY A 24 -20.57 -0.71 3.02
C GLY A 24 -19.30 0.02 3.52
N ARG A 25 -18.83 -0.23 4.75
CA ARG A 25 -17.58 0.37 5.24
C ARG A 25 -16.37 -0.44 4.76
N VAL A 26 -15.76 0.02 3.68
CA VAL A 26 -14.47 -0.49 3.19
C VAL A 26 -13.31 0.30 3.77
N PHE A 27 -12.12 -0.30 3.79
CA PHE A 27 -10.90 0.41 4.13
C PHE A 27 -10.70 1.56 3.12
N PRO A 28 -10.31 2.77 3.54
CA PRO A 28 -10.03 3.85 2.60
C PRO A 28 -8.78 3.50 1.78
N HIS A 29 -8.98 3.02 0.55
CA HIS A 29 -7.89 2.62 -0.35
C HIS A 29 -7.28 3.80 -1.12
N ALA A 30 -7.75 5.04 -0.92
CA ALA A 30 -7.31 6.18 -1.70
C ALA A 30 -5.77 6.40 -1.64
N PRO A 31 -5.10 6.33 -0.47
CA PRO A 31 -3.64 6.45 -0.42
C PRO A 31 -2.92 5.30 -1.13
N ALA A 32 -3.39 4.06 -0.92
CA ALA A 32 -2.80 2.87 -1.55
C ALA A 32 -2.96 2.89 -3.08
N LYS A 33 -4.14 3.29 -3.55
CA LYS A 33 -4.45 3.46 -4.98
C LYS A 33 -3.54 4.51 -5.62
N MET A 34 -3.35 5.65 -4.96
CA MET A 34 -2.45 6.71 -5.43
C MET A 34 -1.01 6.21 -5.53
N LEU A 35 -0.49 5.58 -4.48
CA LEU A 35 0.87 5.02 -4.47
C LEU A 35 1.07 3.98 -5.58
N PHE A 36 0.07 3.13 -5.81
CA PHE A 36 0.11 2.15 -6.90
C PHE A 36 0.24 2.82 -8.27
N PHE A 37 -0.61 3.79 -8.59
CA PHE A 37 -0.55 4.46 -9.89
C PHE A 37 0.72 5.29 -10.08
N VAL A 38 1.20 5.96 -9.03
CA VAL A 38 2.44 6.74 -9.10
C VAL A 38 3.64 5.83 -9.34
N SER A 39 3.78 4.76 -8.56
CA SER A 39 4.88 3.81 -8.72
C SER A 39 4.84 3.11 -10.08
N LEU A 40 3.66 2.70 -10.54
CA LEU A 40 3.48 2.13 -11.88
C LEU A 40 3.86 3.14 -12.97
N GLY A 41 3.43 4.40 -12.83
CA GLY A 41 3.78 5.47 -13.76
C GLY A 41 5.29 5.70 -13.86
N VAL A 42 6.00 5.72 -12.72
CA VAL A 42 7.47 5.83 -12.68
C VAL A 42 8.12 4.67 -13.43
N VAL A 43 7.70 3.44 -13.16
CA VAL A 43 8.23 2.25 -13.85
C VAL A 43 8.01 2.36 -15.36
N VAL A 44 6.80 2.67 -15.79
CA VAL A 44 6.50 2.80 -17.24
C VAL A 44 7.35 3.90 -17.87
N LEU A 45 7.44 5.08 -17.25
CA LEU A 45 8.24 6.20 -17.76
C LEU A 45 9.72 5.85 -17.89
N THR A 46 10.32 5.23 -16.87
CA THR A 46 11.76 4.89 -16.92
C THR A 46 12.04 3.86 -17.99
N HIS A 47 11.15 2.89 -18.21
CA HIS A 47 11.31 1.90 -19.27
C HIS A 47 11.12 2.52 -20.65
N LEU A 48 10.15 3.42 -20.83
CA LEU A 48 9.97 4.13 -22.09
C LEU A 48 11.18 5.01 -22.42
N VAL A 49 11.74 5.71 -21.43
CA VAL A 49 12.97 6.50 -21.61
C VAL A 49 14.15 5.60 -21.96
N ALA A 50 14.38 4.52 -21.22
CA ALA A 50 15.46 3.58 -21.49
C ALA A 50 15.33 2.95 -22.89
N LEU A 51 14.13 2.56 -23.28
CA LEU A 51 13.83 2.03 -24.61
C LEU A 51 14.08 3.08 -25.70
N SER A 52 13.64 4.32 -25.47
CA SER A 52 13.84 5.43 -26.41
C SER A 52 15.32 5.71 -26.60
N LEU A 53 16.10 5.76 -25.51
CA LEU A 53 17.55 5.93 -25.60
C LEU A 53 18.19 4.77 -26.38
N TYR A 54 17.79 3.53 -26.12
CA TYR A 54 18.32 2.36 -26.84
C TYR A 54 18.13 2.45 -28.37
N PHE A 55 17.01 3.01 -28.85
CA PHE A 55 16.71 3.10 -30.28
C PHE A 55 17.14 4.41 -30.95
N PHE A 56 17.15 5.52 -30.22
CA PHE A 56 17.33 6.86 -30.80
C PHE A 56 18.60 7.57 -30.35
N ASP A 57 19.26 7.10 -29.29
CA ASP A 57 20.57 7.61 -28.91
C ASP A 57 21.64 6.92 -29.77
N THR A 58 22.17 7.65 -30.76
CA THR A 58 23.24 7.16 -31.63
C THR A 58 24.62 7.25 -30.98
N GLY A 59 24.72 7.73 -29.73
CA GLY A 59 25.99 8.05 -29.09
C GLY A 59 26.72 9.22 -29.78
N PRO A 60 27.84 9.70 -29.20
CA PRO A 60 28.75 10.62 -29.90
C PRO A 60 29.45 9.96 -31.10
#